data_AF-A0AAN4P8D9-F1
#
_entry.id   AF-A0AAN4P8D9-F1
#
_cell.length_a   1.000
_cell.length_b   1.000
_cell.length_c   1.000
_cell.angle_alpha   90.00
_cell.angle_beta   90.00
_cell.angle_gamma   90.00
#
_symmetry.space_group_name_H-M   'P 1'
#
loop_
_entity.id
_entity.type
_entity.pdbx_description
1 polymer ?
#
loop_
_entity_poly.entity_id
_entity_poly.type
_entity_poly.pdbx_seq_one_letter_code
_entity_poly.pdbx_strand_id
1 'polypeptide(L)'
;MGGGEMNLTIEQIASIISAVGISTIVSAIIAFVQNNKKNNLDFVTKERSEWRKKLKEILSELSDDTKKESAIIKLKSEINPYGKNMEFKDTKPYYMKEGHIWDLLDSGEEVDFDRLASYIELLLKFDWERSKNEVRFQPTKMINQVLNLLLFFSAIYCLYIVSVNYISDLTNLCYVMNLFISLVAYILILLQQYITNAFISNPSEKAKEQIWIFIILYAFPYICITWNLIYKFNLGMPFYFISVALIFAYEIFYLYLPYAYEDTYIREIKRYLR
;
A
#
# COMPACT_ATOMS: atom_id res chain seq x y z
N MET A 1 -37.01 -14.45 -42.41
CA MET A 1 -35.79 -13.91 -43.05
C MET A 1 -35.67 -12.46 -42.61
N GLY A 2 -34.70 -11.98 -41.86
CA GLY A 2 -33.57 -12.57 -41.16
C GLY A 2 -33.12 -11.49 -40.17
N GLY A 3 -32.93 -11.85 -38.90
CA GLY A 3 -32.33 -10.93 -37.93
C GLY A 3 -30.89 -10.69 -38.36
N GLY A 4 -30.59 -9.46 -38.78
CA GLY A 4 -29.23 -9.07 -39.11
C GLY A 4 -28.41 -9.03 -37.83
N GLU A 5 -27.58 -10.06 -37.62
CA GLU A 5 -26.46 -9.96 -36.70
C GLU A 5 -25.59 -8.78 -37.15
N MET A 6 -25.57 -7.72 -36.33
CA MET A 6 -24.67 -6.60 -36.54
C MET A 6 -23.25 -7.05 -36.14
N ASN A 7 -22.55 -7.66 -37.09
CA ASN A 7 -21.11 -7.89 -36.98
C ASN A 7 -20.39 -6.56 -37.18
N LEU A 8 -20.03 -5.91 -36.08
CA LEU A 8 -19.19 -4.71 -36.09
C LEU A 8 -17.81 -5.09 -36.66
N THR A 9 -17.42 -4.45 -37.76
CA THR A 9 -16.09 -4.67 -38.33
C THR A 9 -15.02 -4.01 -37.46
N ILE A 10 -13.79 -4.53 -37.51
CA ILE A 10 -12.64 -3.99 -36.75
C ILE A 10 -12.44 -2.49 -37.06
N GLU A 11 -12.74 -2.06 -38.29
CA GLU A 11 -12.67 -0.66 -38.71
C GLU A 11 -13.74 0.22 -38.06
N GLN A 12 -14.96 -0.29 -37.88
CA GLN A 12 -16.01 0.44 -37.16
C GLN A 12 -15.70 0.55 -35.67
N ILE A 13 -15.14 -0.51 -35.08
CA ILE A 13 -14.65 -0.48 -33.70
C ILE A 13 -13.52 0.54 -33.56
N ALA A 14 -12.54 0.55 -34.48
CA ALA A 14 -11.45 1.51 -34.49
C ALA A 14 -11.93 2.96 -34.70
N SER A 15 -12.94 3.16 -35.55
CA SER A 15 -13.57 4.47 -35.81
C SER A 15 -14.35 4.99 -34.60
N ILE A 16 -15.07 4.12 -33.88
CA ILE A 16 -15.76 4.49 -32.64
C ILE A 16 -14.74 4.82 -31.54
N ILE A 17 -13.69 4.01 -31.39
CA ILE A 17 -12.61 4.26 -30.41
C ILE A 17 -11.85 5.56 -30.73
N SER A 18 -11.63 5.86 -32.01
CA SER A 18 -10.97 7.10 -32.43
C SER A 18 -11.88 8.33 -32.29
N ALA A 19 -13.17 8.21 -32.56
CA ALA A 19 -14.16 9.27 -32.41
C ALA A 19 -14.45 9.60 -30.93
N VAL A 20 -14.47 8.60 -30.07
CA VAL A 20 -14.62 8.80 -28.62
C VAL A 20 -13.30 9.30 -28.00
N GLY A 21 -12.16 8.98 -28.60
CA GLY A 21 -10.84 9.35 -28.11
C GLY A 21 -10.46 8.55 -26.85
N ILE A 22 -9.21 8.08 -26.79
CA ILE A 22 -8.68 7.30 -25.65
C ILE A 22 -8.87 8.06 -24.32
N SER A 23 -8.77 9.39 -24.34
CA SER A 23 -8.99 10.26 -23.18
C SER A 23 -10.39 10.14 -22.58
N THR A 24 -11.44 9.98 -23.39
CA THR A 24 -12.83 9.90 -22.93
C THR A 24 -13.12 8.54 -22.34
N ILE A 25 -12.61 7.46 -22.95
CA ILE A 25 -12.72 6.10 -22.42
C ILE A 25 -11.99 6.03 -21.07
N VAL A 26 -10.77 6.56 -20.98
CA VAL A 26 -10.01 6.64 -19.73
C VAL A 26 -10.76 7.47 -18.69
N SER A 27 -11.35 8.61 -19.08
CA SER A 27 -12.13 9.45 -18.17
C SER A 27 -13.40 8.76 -17.66
N ALA A 28 -14.10 8.01 -18.51
CA ALA A 28 -15.29 7.25 -18.13
C ALA A 28 -14.93 6.09 -17.17
N ILE A 29 -13.82 5.38 -17.41
CA ILE A 29 -13.31 4.35 -16.50
C ILE A 29 -12.93 4.96 -15.16
N ILE A 30 -12.21 6.10 -15.16
CA ILE A 30 -11.87 6.82 -13.93
C ILE A 30 -13.13 7.25 -13.19
N ALA A 31 -14.12 7.81 -13.87
CA ALA A 31 -15.39 8.24 -13.28
C ALA A 31 -16.17 7.06 -12.69
N PHE A 32 -16.24 5.93 -13.39
CA PHE A 32 -16.89 4.71 -12.90
C PHE A 32 -16.21 4.15 -11.65
N VAL A 33 -14.87 4.07 -11.65
CA VAL A 33 -14.08 3.63 -10.48
C VAL A 33 -14.28 4.59 -9.30
N GLN A 34 -14.29 5.91 -9.55
CA GLN A 34 -14.54 6.91 -8.52
C GLN A 34 -15.96 6.80 -7.94
N ASN A 35 -16.97 6.58 -8.78
CA ASN A 35 -18.37 6.49 -8.34
C ASN A 35 -18.62 5.21 -7.53
N ASN A 36 -18.07 4.07 -7.94
CA ASN A 36 -18.15 2.82 -7.17
C ASN A 36 -17.40 2.93 -5.83
N LYS A 37 -16.23 3.59 -5.81
CA LYS A 37 -15.52 3.85 -4.56
C LYS A 37 -16.37 4.71 -3.62
N LYS A 38 -17.06 5.73 -4.13
CA LYS A 38 -17.95 6.59 -3.34
C LYS A 38 -19.11 5.81 -2.73
N ASN A 39 -19.82 5.01 -3.52
CA ASN A 39 -20.98 4.23 -3.03
C ASN A 39 -20.60 3.24 -1.92
N ASN A 40 -19.46 2.53 -2.08
CA ASN A 40 -18.98 1.61 -1.05
C ASN A 40 -18.51 2.35 0.21
N LEU A 41 -17.89 3.52 0.04
CA LEU A 41 -17.47 4.37 1.16
C LEU A 41 -18.68 4.86 1.97
N ASP A 42 -19.78 5.25 1.32
CA ASP A 42 -20.98 5.75 2.00
C ASP A 42 -21.61 4.69 2.93
N PHE A 43 -21.70 3.43 2.47
CA PHE A 43 -22.16 2.31 3.30
C PHE A 43 -21.24 2.06 4.50
N VAL A 44 -19.92 1.95 4.24
CA VAL A 44 -18.92 1.73 5.29
C VAL A 44 -18.88 2.89 6.29
N THR A 45 -19.07 4.12 5.83
CA THR A 45 -19.07 5.32 6.69
C THR A 45 -20.26 5.34 7.63
N LYS A 46 -21.43 4.86 7.18
CA LYS A 46 -22.62 4.72 8.03
C LYS A 46 -22.41 3.71 9.14
N GLU A 47 -22.01 2.48 8.79
CA GLU A 47 -21.73 1.41 9.77
C GLU A 47 -20.68 1.86 10.80
N ARG A 48 -19.59 2.51 10.36
CA ARG A 48 -18.58 3.06 11.28
C ARG A 48 -19.10 4.18 12.16
N SER A 49 -19.97 5.05 11.64
CA SER A 49 -20.60 6.08 12.47
C SER A 49 -21.48 5.47 13.56
N GLU A 50 -22.18 4.38 13.27
CA GLU A 50 -23.00 3.66 14.26
C GLU A 50 -22.11 2.95 15.28
N TRP A 51 -21.08 2.24 14.82
CA TRP A 51 -20.08 1.61 15.68
C TRP A 51 -19.39 2.62 16.62
N ARG A 52 -18.96 3.79 16.13
CA ARG A 52 -18.40 4.86 16.99
C ARG A 52 -19.39 5.37 18.04
N LYS A 53 -20.69 5.43 17.73
CA LYS A 53 -21.71 5.84 18.70
C LYS A 53 -21.83 4.79 19.81
N LYS A 54 -21.87 3.50 19.44
CA LYS A 54 -21.91 2.39 20.40
C LYS A 54 -20.67 2.37 21.31
N LEU A 55 -19.47 2.55 20.76
CA LEU A 55 -18.24 2.63 21.57
C LEU A 55 -18.24 3.81 22.55
N LYS A 56 -18.80 4.96 22.16
CA LYS A 56 -18.96 6.12 23.07
C LYS A 56 -20.00 5.85 24.16
N GLU A 57 -21.08 5.15 23.83
CA GLU A 57 -22.06 4.70 24.82
C GLU A 57 -21.42 3.72 25.81
N ILE A 58 -20.66 2.74 25.32
CA ILE A 58 -19.89 1.81 26.16
C ILE A 58 -18.93 2.57 27.08
N LEU A 59 -18.17 3.55 26.58
CA LEU A 59 -17.31 4.40 27.41
C LEU A 59 -18.10 5.10 28.53
N SER A 60 -19.27 5.64 28.22
CA SER A 60 -20.14 6.25 29.23
C SER A 60 -20.63 5.23 30.25
N GLU A 61 -20.96 4.01 29.84
CA GLU A 61 -21.43 2.95 30.74
C GLU A 61 -20.29 2.36 31.60
N LEU A 62 -19.05 2.34 31.11
CA LEU A 62 -17.88 1.92 31.88
C LEU A 62 -17.59 2.86 33.06
N SER A 63 -18.00 4.13 32.97
CA SER A 63 -17.89 5.10 34.07
C SER A 63 -18.97 4.93 35.15
N ASP A 64 -20.00 4.12 34.89
CA ASP A 64 -21.09 3.82 35.82
C ASP A 64 -20.87 2.44 36.43
N ASP A 65 -20.54 2.40 37.73
CA ASP A 65 -20.23 1.16 38.45
C ASP A 65 -21.32 0.08 38.33
N THR A 66 -22.57 0.48 38.14
CA THR A 66 -23.70 -0.46 38.03
C THR A 66 -23.84 -1.09 36.64
N LYS A 67 -23.15 -0.55 35.63
CA LYS A 67 -23.28 -0.94 34.22
C LYS A 67 -22.03 -1.57 33.63
N LYS A 68 -20.91 -1.57 34.36
CA LYS A 68 -19.60 -2.08 33.90
C LYS A 68 -19.67 -3.46 33.25
N GLU A 69 -20.37 -4.42 33.86
CA GLU A 69 -20.49 -5.78 33.31
C GLU A 69 -21.28 -5.80 31.98
N SER A 70 -22.39 -5.06 31.91
CA SER A 70 -23.16 -4.91 30.67
C SER A 70 -22.34 -4.23 29.57
N ALA A 71 -21.58 -3.21 29.93
CA ALA A 71 -20.69 -2.49 29.03
C ALA A 71 -19.59 -3.41 28.45
N ILE A 72 -19.00 -4.29 29.27
CA ILE A 72 -18.04 -5.30 28.81
C ILE A 72 -18.68 -6.26 27.80
N ILE A 73 -19.89 -6.76 28.07
CA ILE A 73 -20.59 -7.67 27.16
C ILE A 73 -20.86 -6.99 25.81
N LYS A 74 -21.33 -5.73 25.84
CA LYS A 74 -21.52 -4.93 24.62
C LYS A 74 -20.20 -4.73 23.89
N LEU A 75 -19.13 -4.36 24.60
CA LEU A 75 -17.80 -4.17 24.02
C LEU A 75 -17.31 -5.41 23.26
N LYS A 76 -17.45 -6.60 23.85
CA LYS A 76 -17.06 -7.88 23.22
C LYS A 76 -17.75 -8.14 21.88
N SER A 77 -18.93 -7.57 21.65
CA SER A 77 -19.65 -7.64 20.36
C SER A 77 -19.21 -6.60 19.32
N GLU A 78 -18.55 -5.52 19.75
CA GLU A 78 -18.13 -4.41 18.89
C GLU A 78 -16.63 -4.45 18.53
N ILE A 79 -15.81 -5.18 19.31
CA ILE A 79 -14.37 -5.37 19.03
C ILE A 79 -14.12 -6.57 18.10
N ASN A 80 -12.98 -6.55 17.41
CA ASN A 80 -12.53 -7.53 16.45
C ASN A 80 -12.30 -8.91 17.10
N PRO A 81 -13.11 -9.93 16.78
CA PRO A 81 -12.96 -11.25 17.40
C PRO A 81 -11.65 -11.97 17.01
N TYR A 82 -10.99 -11.57 15.92
CA TYR A 82 -9.71 -12.18 15.49
C TYR A 82 -8.53 -11.85 16.42
N GLY A 83 -8.69 -10.91 17.36
CA GLY A 83 -7.69 -10.63 18.39
C GLY A 83 -7.71 -11.60 19.56
N LYS A 84 -8.80 -12.38 19.71
CA LYS A 84 -8.98 -13.25 20.86
C LYS A 84 -7.98 -14.41 20.82
N ASN A 85 -7.32 -14.67 21.96
CA ASN A 85 -6.39 -15.79 22.15
C ASN A 85 -5.25 -15.85 21.11
N MET A 86 -4.72 -14.70 20.68
CA MET A 86 -3.59 -14.67 19.77
C MET A 86 -2.30 -15.21 20.43
N GLU A 87 -1.64 -16.15 19.76
CA GLU A 87 -0.36 -16.72 20.21
C GLU A 87 0.77 -15.68 20.21
N PHE A 88 0.86 -14.86 19.14
CA PHE A 88 1.93 -13.89 18.95
C PHE A 88 1.55 -12.50 19.47
N LYS A 89 1.91 -12.22 20.73
CA LYS A 89 1.69 -10.94 21.40
C LYS A 89 2.73 -9.89 21.00
N ASP A 90 2.42 -8.61 21.27
CA ASP A 90 3.28 -7.44 21.02
C ASP A 90 3.72 -7.18 19.57
N THR A 91 3.06 -7.84 18.62
CA THR A 91 3.23 -7.64 17.18
C THR A 91 2.23 -6.62 16.63
N LYS A 92 2.54 -5.98 15.50
CA LYS A 92 1.56 -5.10 14.82
C LYS A 92 0.20 -5.80 14.57
N PRO A 93 0.15 -7.03 14.06
CA PRO A 93 -1.11 -7.78 13.94
C PRO A 93 -1.88 -7.95 15.25
N TYR A 94 -1.19 -8.16 16.37
CA TYR A 94 -1.83 -8.27 17.69
C TYR A 94 -2.58 -6.99 18.08
N TYR A 95 -1.97 -5.82 17.92
CA TYR A 95 -2.63 -4.55 18.23
C TYR A 95 -3.72 -4.20 17.21
N MET A 96 -3.49 -4.45 15.93
CA MET A 96 -4.47 -4.17 14.85
C MET A 96 -5.73 -5.04 14.94
N LYS A 97 -5.63 -6.20 15.60
CA LYS A 97 -6.76 -7.10 15.85
C LYS A 97 -7.36 -6.93 17.23
N GLU A 98 -6.95 -5.90 17.98
CA GLU A 98 -7.45 -5.60 19.33
C GLU A 98 -7.14 -6.71 20.35
N GLY A 99 -6.07 -7.49 20.11
CA GLY A 99 -5.65 -8.56 21.01
C GLY A 99 -5.30 -8.06 22.42
N HIS A 100 -4.81 -6.82 22.54
CA HIS A 100 -4.55 -6.16 23.83
C HIS A 100 -5.82 -5.83 24.63
N ILE A 101 -6.96 -5.62 23.95
CA ILE A 101 -8.26 -5.44 24.62
C ILE A 101 -8.78 -6.81 25.06
N TRP A 102 -8.70 -7.82 24.21
CA TRP A 102 -9.07 -9.20 24.57
C TRP A 102 -8.27 -9.73 25.76
N ASP A 103 -6.96 -9.55 25.75
CA ASP A 103 -6.09 -9.96 26.85
C ASP A 103 -6.47 -9.26 28.16
N LEU A 104 -6.86 -7.98 28.13
CA LEU A 104 -7.32 -7.26 29.32
C LEU A 104 -8.65 -7.83 29.85
N LEU A 105 -9.59 -8.11 28.95
CA LEU A 105 -10.93 -8.60 29.27
C LEU A 105 -10.97 -10.07 29.70
N ASP A 106 -10.04 -10.89 29.23
CA ASP A 106 -9.99 -12.33 29.47
C ASP A 106 -8.78 -12.74 30.36
N SER A 107 -8.10 -11.77 30.99
CA SER A 107 -6.93 -11.98 31.87
C SER A 107 -7.20 -12.87 33.09
N GLY A 108 -8.47 -13.00 33.50
CA GLY A 108 -8.88 -13.71 34.72
C GLY A 108 -8.65 -12.90 36.01
N GLU A 109 -8.05 -11.71 35.91
CA GLU A 109 -7.88 -10.73 36.99
C GLU A 109 -9.02 -9.71 36.97
N GLU A 110 -9.07 -8.83 37.99
CA GLU A 110 -10.00 -7.70 37.99
C GLU A 110 -9.70 -6.77 36.81
N VAL A 111 -10.72 -6.45 36.02
CA VAL A 111 -10.57 -5.64 34.81
C VAL A 111 -10.19 -4.21 35.20
N ASP A 112 -9.04 -3.74 34.74
CA ASP A 112 -8.64 -2.33 34.83
C ASP A 112 -9.51 -1.49 33.88
N PHE A 113 -10.56 -0.90 34.43
CA PHE A 113 -11.54 -0.10 33.70
C PHE A 113 -10.97 1.19 33.12
N ASP A 114 -10.01 1.84 33.80
CA ASP A 114 -9.38 3.07 33.33
C ASP A 114 -8.51 2.80 32.11
N ARG A 115 -7.78 1.69 32.14
CA ARG A 115 -7.00 1.21 31.01
C ARG A 115 -7.88 0.76 29.85
N LEU A 116 -8.98 0.05 30.13
CA LEU A 116 -9.94 -0.35 29.12
C LEU A 116 -10.55 0.87 28.41
N ALA A 117 -10.95 1.89 29.17
CA ALA A 117 -11.46 3.14 28.63
C ALA A 117 -10.41 3.82 27.73
N SER A 118 -9.17 3.90 28.18
CA SER A 118 -8.05 4.47 27.40
C SER A 118 -7.83 3.73 26.06
N TYR A 119 -7.93 2.40 26.04
CA TYR A 119 -7.84 1.62 24.81
C TYR A 119 -9.00 1.88 23.85
N ILE A 120 -10.23 2.01 24.35
CA ILE A 120 -11.41 2.32 23.52
C ILE A 120 -11.28 3.74 22.93
N GLU A 121 -10.79 4.71 23.70
CA GLU A 121 -10.53 6.07 23.20
C GLU A 121 -9.48 6.08 22.09
N LEU A 122 -8.39 5.33 22.26
CA LEU A 122 -7.36 5.17 21.22
C LEU A 122 -7.93 4.48 19.98
N LEU A 123 -8.80 3.49 20.14
CA LEU A 123 -9.48 2.79 19.04
C LEU A 123 -10.40 3.74 18.25
N LEU A 124 -11.17 4.58 18.96
CA LEU A 124 -11.99 5.64 18.35
C LEU A 124 -11.13 6.66 17.58
N LYS A 125 -10.00 7.08 18.17
CA LYS A 125 -9.06 8.00 17.52
C LYS A 125 -8.43 7.36 16.28
N PHE A 126 -8.03 6.10 16.37
CA PHE A 126 -7.48 5.32 15.28
C PHE A 126 -8.46 5.21 14.10
N ASP A 127 -9.71 4.85 14.35
CA ASP A 127 -10.73 4.75 13.30
C ASP A 127 -11.03 6.11 12.64
N TRP A 128 -10.97 7.21 13.41
CA TRP A 128 -11.06 8.56 12.85
C TRP A 128 -9.90 8.89 11.89
N GLU A 129 -8.66 8.63 12.31
CA GLU A 129 -7.48 8.84 11.46
C GLU A 129 -7.52 7.96 10.20
N ARG A 130 -7.98 6.71 10.34
CA ARG A 130 -8.23 5.79 9.23
C ARG A 130 -9.24 6.33 8.24
N SER A 131 -10.41 6.78 8.71
CA SER A 131 -11.44 7.36 7.84
C SER A 131 -10.92 8.57 7.07
N LYS A 132 -10.16 9.47 7.72
CA LYS A 132 -9.50 10.59 7.03
C LYS A 132 -8.56 10.10 5.94
N ASN A 133 -7.82 9.01 6.18
CA ASN A 133 -6.89 8.46 5.21
C ASN A 133 -7.58 7.75 4.03
N GLU A 134 -8.74 7.11 4.25
CA GLU A 134 -9.50 6.42 3.19
C GLU A 134 -10.15 7.41 2.19
N VAL A 135 -10.61 8.55 2.69
CA VAL A 135 -11.15 9.64 1.86
C VAL A 135 -10.05 10.46 1.19
N ARG A 136 -8.86 10.50 1.79
CA ARG A 136 -7.71 11.17 1.19
C ARG A 136 -7.31 10.41 -0.08
N PHE A 137 -7.25 11.12 -1.20
CA PHE A 137 -6.61 10.57 -2.38
C PHE A 137 -5.17 10.22 -2.01
N GLN A 138 -4.76 8.98 -2.26
CA GLN A 138 -3.37 8.52 -2.09
C GLN A 138 -2.72 8.55 -3.47
N PRO A 139 -2.36 9.74 -4.01
CA PRO A 139 -1.67 9.84 -5.30
C PRO A 139 -0.38 9.01 -5.26
N THR A 140 0.18 8.89 -4.06
CA THR A 140 1.37 8.17 -3.76
C THR A 140 1.31 6.72 -4.27
N LYS A 141 0.38 5.91 -3.75
CA LYS A 141 0.27 4.51 -4.14
C LYS A 141 0.08 4.34 -5.65
N MET A 142 -0.73 5.20 -6.28
CA MET A 142 -0.96 5.18 -7.73
C MET A 142 0.30 5.55 -8.52
N ILE A 143 1.01 6.61 -8.13
CA ILE A 143 2.27 7.02 -8.76
C ILE A 143 3.30 5.88 -8.67
N ASN A 144 3.44 5.23 -7.51
CA ASN A 144 4.35 4.10 -7.36
C ASN A 144 3.98 2.92 -8.30
N GLN A 145 2.70 2.61 -8.41
CA GLN A 145 2.24 1.55 -9.33
C GLN A 145 2.53 1.88 -10.79
N VAL A 146 2.31 3.14 -11.20
CA VAL A 146 2.63 3.60 -12.56
C VAL A 146 4.14 3.57 -12.81
N LEU A 147 4.95 4.04 -11.86
CA LEU A 147 6.42 4.00 -11.96
C LEU A 147 6.93 2.56 -12.06
N ASN A 148 6.42 1.64 -11.24
CA ASN A 148 6.79 0.22 -11.29
C ASN A 148 6.40 -0.42 -12.63
N LEU A 149 5.23 -0.09 -13.17
CA LEU A 149 4.80 -0.59 -14.48
C LEU A 149 5.73 -0.08 -15.60
N LEU A 150 6.07 1.21 -15.56
CA LEU A 150 7.01 1.82 -16.51
C LEU A 150 8.40 1.17 -16.41
N LEU A 151 8.90 0.95 -15.20
CA LEU A 151 10.18 0.26 -14.96
C LEU A 151 10.15 -1.17 -15.48
N PHE A 152 9.04 -1.90 -15.27
CA PHE A 152 8.88 -3.26 -15.76
C PHE A 152 8.99 -3.35 -17.29
N PHE A 153 8.23 -2.53 -18.03
CA PHE A 153 8.31 -2.53 -19.50
C PHE A 153 9.67 -2.02 -20.00
N SER A 154 10.25 -1.04 -19.32
CA SER A 154 11.60 -0.54 -19.64
C SER A 154 12.66 -1.62 -19.43
N ALA A 155 12.53 -2.44 -18.38
CA ALA A 155 13.43 -3.55 -18.10
C ALA A 155 13.36 -4.63 -19.18
N ILE A 156 12.15 -4.98 -19.65
CA ILE A 156 11.98 -5.93 -20.77
C ILE A 156 12.66 -5.40 -22.03
N TYR A 157 12.46 -4.11 -22.34
CA TYR A 157 13.11 -3.48 -23.50
C TYR A 157 14.64 -3.46 -23.37
N CYS A 158 15.16 -3.15 -22.19
CA CYS A 158 16.60 -3.19 -21.93
C CYS A 158 17.18 -4.61 -22.06
N LEU A 159 16.50 -5.63 -21.54
CA LEU A 159 16.90 -7.03 -21.71
C LEU A 159 16.96 -7.44 -23.19
N TYR A 160 16.01 -6.97 -24.00
CA TYR A 160 16.05 -7.19 -25.44
C TYR A 160 17.29 -6.52 -26.08
N ILE A 161 17.56 -5.24 -25.77
CA ILE A 161 18.74 -4.53 -26.33
C ILE A 161 20.04 -5.21 -25.92
N VAL A 162 20.18 -5.53 -24.64
CA VAL A 162 21.42 -6.08 -24.10
C VAL A 162 21.66 -7.50 -24.61
N SER A 163 20.61 -8.29 -24.82
CA SER A 163 20.75 -9.62 -25.45
C SER A 163 21.17 -9.53 -26.91
N VAL A 164 20.67 -8.56 -27.68
CA VAL A 164 21.15 -8.30 -29.05
C VAL A 164 22.64 -7.91 -29.07
N ASN A 165 23.07 -7.02 -28.16
CA ASN A 165 24.48 -6.63 -28.05
C ASN A 165 25.36 -7.82 -27.68
N TYR A 166 24.92 -8.67 -26.75
CA TYR A 166 25.63 -9.90 -26.38
C TYR A 166 25.79 -10.88 -27.55
N ILE A 167 24.73 -11.10 -28.34
CA ILE A 167 24.79 -11.97 -29.52
C ILE A 167 25.73 -11.38 -30.59
N SER A 168 25.83 -10.06 -30.70
CA SER A 168 26.70 -9.41 -31.68
C SER A 168 28.19 -9.64 -31.42
N ASP A 169 28.58 -9.78 -30.15
CA ASP A 169 29.97 -10.07 -29.75
C ASP A 169 30.01 -10.80 -28.41
N LEU A 170 30.07 -12.14 -28.49
CA LEU A 170 30.08 -13.03 -27.32
C LEU A 170 31.37 -12.93 -26.50
N THR A 171 32.45 -12.38 -27.07
CA THR A 171 33.75 -12.28 -26.38
C THR A 171 33.88 -11.00 -25.58
N ASN A 172 32.98 -10.03 -25.79
CA ASN A 172 33.00 -8.77 -25.10
C ASN A 172 32.50 -8.92 -23.65
N LEU A 173 33.44 -8.87 -22.70
CA LEU A 173 33.16 -8.96 -21.27
C LEU A 173 32.15 -7.90 -20.79
N CYS A 174 32.17 -6.69 -21.36
CA CYS A 174 31.23 -5.63 -20.98
C CYS A 174 29.78 -6.01 -21.35
N TYR A 175 29.55 -6.65 -22.49
CA TYR A 175 28.22 -7.11 -22.89
C TYR A 175 27.72 -8.26 -22.02
N VAL A 176 28.61 -9.21 -21.67
CA VAL A 176 28.29 -10.30 -20.73
C VAL A 176 27.91 -9.74 -19.36
N MET A 177 28.70 -8.83 -18.81
CA MET A 177 28.42 -8.20 -17.52
C MET A 177 27.13 -7.40 -17.54
N ASN A 178 26.87 -6.63 -18.60
CA ASN A 178 25.64 -5.84 -18.71
C ASN A 178 24.39 -6.74 -18.80
N LEU A 179 24.48 -7.89 -19.50
CA LEU A 179 23.39 -8.86 -19.57
C LEU A 179 23.08 -9.43 -18.18
N PHE A 180 24.11 -9.83 -17.45
CA PHE A 180 23.95 -10.34 -16.08
C PHE A 180 23.34 -9.30 -15.15
N ILE A 181 23.85 -8.06 -15.15
CA ILE A 181 23.33 -6.96 -14.34
C ILE A 181 21.87 -6.65 -14.69
N SER A 182 21.53 -6.64 -15.99
CA SER A 182 20.16 -6.38 -16.45
C SER A 182 19.19 -7.49 -16.03
N LEU A 183 19.63 -8.76 -16.02
CA LEU A 183 18.84 -9.87 -15.49
C LEU A 183 18.59 -9.74 -13.99
N VAL A 184 19.63 -9.40 -13.21
CA VAL A 184 19.50 -9.16 -11.76
C VAL A 184 18.52 -8.01 -11.51
N ALA A 185 18.65 -6.89 -12.22
CA ALA A 185 17.75 -5.74 -12.10
C ALA A 185 16.30 -6.12 -12.41
N TYR A 186 16.06 -6.92 -13.45
CA TYR A 186 14.72 -7.41 -13.79
C TYR A 186 14.10 -8.28 -12.69
N ILE A 187 14.88 -9.20 -12.11
CA ILE A 187 14.43 -10.04 -10.99
C ILE A 187 14.07 -9.18 -9.77
N LEU A 188 14.89 -8.17 -9.45
CA LEU A 188 14.62 -7.26 -8.33
C LEU A 188 13.32 -6.48 -8.53
N ILE A 189 13.02 -6.04 -9.75
CA ILE A 189 11.76 -5.35 -10.09
C ILE A 189 10.55 -6.28 -9.90
N LEU A 190 10.65 -7.56 -10.28
CA LEU A 190 9.59 -8.54 -10.04
C LEU A 190 9.34 -8.74 -8.53
N LEU A 191 10.40 -8.77 -7.72
CA LEU A 191 10.31 -8.95 -6.26
C LEU A 191 9.86 -7.69 -5.53
N GLN A 192 10.01 -6.52 -6.14
CA GLN A 192 9.78 -5.21 -5.54
C GLN A 192 8.38 -5.10 -4.92
N GLN A 193 7.33 -5.51 -5.63
CA GLN A 193 5.94 -5.40 -5.16
C GLN A 193 5.68 -6.29 -3.92
N TYR A 194 6.21 -7.51 -3.92
CA TYR A 194 6.04 -8.46 -2.83
C TYR A 194 6.73 -7.96 -1.56
N ILE A 195 8.01 -7.59 -1.67
CA ILE A 195 8.80 -7.12 -0.53
C ILE A 195 8.24 -5.81 0.05
N THR A 196 7.76 -4.93 -0.82
CA THR A 196 7.19 -3.64 -0.38
C THR A 196 5.88 -3.83 0.37
N ASN A 197 5.03 -4.74 -0.07
CA ASN A 197 3.81 -5.07 0.66
C ASN A 197 4.13 -5.69 2.03
N ALA A 198 5.12 -6.58 2.11
CA ALA A 198 5.59 -7.15 3.38
C ALA A 198 6.13 -6.06 4.32
N PHE A 199 6.92 -5.13 3.78
CA PHE A 199 7.49 -4.00 4.52
C PHE A 199 6.42 -3.03 5.04
N ILE A 200 5.42 -2.67 4.23
CA ILE A 200 4.31 -1.81 4.70
C ILE A 200 3.52 -2.50 5.82
N SER A 201 3.38 -3.83 5.74
CA SER A 201 2.63 -4.61 6.72
C SER A 201 3.35 -4.70 8.07
N ASN A 202 4.68 -4.73 8.05
CA ASN A 202 5.52 -4.79 9.24
C ASN A 202 6.84 -4.01 9.02
N PRO A 203 6.80 -2.67 9.11
CA PRO A 203 7.98 -1.85 8.81
C PRO A 203 9.05 -2.08 9.87
N SER A 204 10.32 -2.11 9.45
CA SER A 204 11.43 -2.15 10.40
C SER A 204 11.50 -0.85 11.19
N GLU A 205 11.69 -0.94 12.51
CA GLU A 205 11.89 0.21 13.38
C GLU A 205 13.23 0.92 13.10
N LYS A 206 14.18 0.26 12.43
CA LYS A 206 15.50 0.82 12.13
C LYS A 206 15.53 1.46 10.75
N ALA A 207 15.63 2.78 10.69
CA ALA A 207 15.75 3.56 9.45
C ALA A 207 16.84 3.04 8.48
N LYS A 208 17.96 2.53 9.02
CA LYS A 208 19.05 1.96 8.21
C LYS A 208 18.60 0.76 7.35
N GLU A 209 17.76 -0.12 7.90
CA GLU A 209 17.27 -1.30 7.16
C GLU A 209 16.34 -0.87 6.02
N GLN A 210 15.53 0.17 6.25
CA GLN A 210 14.63 0.75 5.25
C GLN A 210 15.41 1.33 4.06
N ILE A 211 16.50 2.05 4.33
CA ILE A 211 17.38 2.63 3.30
C ILE A 211 18.04 1.53 2.47
N TRP A 212 18.51 0.44 3.08
CA TRP A 212 19.10 -0.67 2.35
C TRP A 212 18.12 -1.38 1.42
N ILE A 213 16.88 -1.59 1.89
CA ILE A 213 15.80 -2.16 1.05
C ILE A 213 15.54 -1.26 -0.15
N PHE A 214 15.48 0.06 0.07
CA PHE A 214 15.34 1.03 -1.02
C PHE A 214 16.52 0.96 -2.00
N ILE A 215 17.76 0.99 -1.53
CA ILE A 215 18.95 0.96 -2.40
C ILE A 215 18.93 -0.29 -3.30
N ILE A 216 18.67 -1.46 -2.72
CA ILE A 216 18.77 -2.74 -3.42
C ILE A 216 17.59 -2.93 -4.40
N LEU A 217 16.36 -2.65 -3.99
CA LEU A 217 15.17 -2.98 -4.79
C LEU A 217 14.69 -1.84 -5.69
N TYR A 218 15.08 -0.60 -5.40
CA TYR A 218 14.56 0.58 -6.08
C TYR A 218 15.66 1.34 -6.83
N ALA A 219 16.68 1.80 -6.10
CA ALA A 219 17.73 2.63 -6.69
C ALA A 219 18.58 1.84 -7.71
N PHE A 220 19.06 0.65 -7.34
CA PHE A 220 19.91 -0.15 -8.21
C PHE A 220 19.24 -0.54 -9.54
N PRO A 221 18.00 -1.11 -9.57
CA PRO A 221 17.35 -1.43 -10.83
C PRO A 221 17.04 -0.20 -11.69
N TYR A 222 16.65 0.92 -11.06
CA TYR A 222 16.40 2.18 -11.75
C TYR A 222 17.67 2.70 -12.44
N ILE A 223 18.81 2.69 -11.76
CA ILE A 223 20.10 3.11 -12.32
C ILE A 223 20.48 2.22 -13.51
N CYS A 224 20.33 0.90 -13.38
CA CYS A 224 20.66 -0.04 -14.45
C CYS A 224 19.82 0.20 -15.72
N ILE A 225 18.52 0.45 -15.55
CA ILE A 225 17.61 0.72 -16.67
C ILE A 225 17.92 2.06 -17.31
N THR A 226 18.02 3.12 -16.51
CA THR A 226 18.28 4.47 -17.03
C THR A 226 19.61 4.55 -17.77
N TRP A 227 20.65 3.88 -17.27
CA TRP A 227 21.94 3.79 -17.96
C TRP A 227 21.81 3.16 -19.35
N ASN A 228 21.12 2.02 -19.47
CA ASN A 228 20.92 1.33 -20.74
C ASN A 228 20.09 2.15 -21.74
N LEU A 229 19.05 2.85 -21.26
CA LEU A 229 18.22 3.72 -22.09
C LEU A 229 19.00 4.94 -22.58
N ILE A 230 19.75 5.60 -21.70
CA ILE A 230 20.58 6.76 -22.07
C ILE A 230 21.59 6.36 -23.14
N TYR A 231 22.28 5.23 -22.94
CA TYR A 231 23.22 4.70 -23.93
C TYR A 231 22.54 4.39 -25.27
N LYS A 232 21.40 3.69 -25.25
CA LYS A 232 20.70 3.30 -26.48
C LYS A 232 20.19 4.50 -27.29
N PHE A 233 19.64 5.49 -26.61
CA PHE A 233 19.06 6.69 -27.24
C PHE A 233 20.09 7.82 -27.43
N ASN A 234 21.35 7.59 -27.06
CA ASN A 234 22.42 8.58 -27.11
C ASN A 234 22.02 9.91 -26.43
N LEU A 235 21.39 9.81 -25.26
CA LEU A 235 20.91 10.97 -24.51
C LEU A 235 22.10 11.70 -23.84
N GLY A 236 22.07 13.03 -23.89
CA GLY A 236 23.16 13.85 -23.35
C GLY A 236 23.25 13.88 -21.82
N MET A 237 24.33 14.47 -21.31
CA MET A 237 24.62 14.64 -19.87
C MET A 237 23.44 15.15 -19.00
N PRO A 238 22.56 16.07 -19.45
CA PRO A 238 21.42 16.52 -18.66
C PRO A 238 20.48 15.41 -18.19
N PHE A 239 20.31 14.34 -18.99
CA PHE A 239 19.42 13.24 -18.64
C PHE A 239 19.93 12.42 -17.45
N TYR A 240 21.25 12.34 -17.25
CA TYR A 240 21.82 11.72 -16.06
C TYR A 240 21.46 12.47 -14.78
N PHE A 241 21.56 13.81 -14.78
CA PHE A 241 21.19 14.62 -13.63
C PHE A 241 19.69 14.50 -13.29
N ILE A 242 18.84 14.47 -14.33
CA ILE A 242 17.40 14.26 -14.17
C ILE A 242 17.12 12.88 -13.55
N SER A 243 17.78 11.83 -14.04
CA SER A 243 17.63 10.48 -13.48
C SER A 243 18.04 10.41 -12.01
N VAL A 244 19.14 11.05 -11.62
CA VAL A 244 19.57 11.12 -10.21
C VAL A 244 18.54 11.86 -9.34
N ALA A 245 18.03 13.00 -9.81
CA ALA A 245 17.00 13.74 -9.08
C ALA A 245 15.71 12.93 -8.92
N LEU A 246 15.31 12.16 -9.93
CA LEU A 246 14.14 11.28 -9.87
C LEU A 246 14.32 10.14 -8.86
N ILE A 247 15.53 9.59 -8.69
CA ILE A 247 15.81 8.57 -7.66
C ILE A 247 15.60 9.15 -6.25
N PHE A 248 16.12 10.35 -5.97
CA PHE A 248 15.93 10.99 -4.66
C PHE A 248 14.46 11.33 -4.39
N ALA A 249 13.74 11.82 -5.41
CA ALA A 249 12.30 12.03 -5.30
C ALA A 249 11.59 10.70 -4.99
N TYR A 250 12.00 9.61 -5.63
CA TYR A 250 11.45 8.28 -5.42
C TYR A 250 11.79 7.68 -4.04
N GLU A 251 12.97 7.99 -3.50
CA GLU A 251 13.39 7.64 -2.14
C GLU A 251 12.50 8.27 -1.09
N ILE A 252 12.37 9.61 -1.13
CA ILE A 252 11.51 10.36 -0.22
C ILE A 252 10.12 9.75 -0.29
N PHE A 253 9.62 9.61 -1.50
CA PHE A 253 8.32 9.05 -1.76
C PHE A 253 8.11 7.64 -1.15
N TYR A 254 9.10 6.75 -1.29
CA TYR A 254 9.08 5.39 -0.73
C TYR A 254 9.16 5.39 0.81
N LEU A 255 10.03 6.20 1.40
CA LEU A 255 10.23 6.25 2.86
C LEU A 255 9.05 6.88 3.62
N TYR A 256 8.20 7.66 2.94
CA TYR A 256 6.95 8.18 3.52
C TYR A 256 5.78 7.19 3.41
N LEU A 257 5.92 6.11 2.64
CA LEU A 257 4.88 5.10 2.45
C LEU A 257 4.46 4.35 3.75
N PRO A 258 5.38 3.97 4.67
CA PRO A 258 5.04 3.20 5.87
C PRO A 258 4.49 4.03 7.04
N TYR A 259 4.58 5.36 7.04
CA TYR A 259 4.04 6.19 8.14
C TYR A 259 2.50 6.22 8.10
N ALA A 260 1.91 5.11 8.54
CA ALA A 260 0.48 4.92 8.71
C ALA A 260 0.07 5.34 10.12
N TYR A 261 -1.15 5.87 10.24
CA TYR A 261 -1.82 6.14 11.52
C TYR A 261 -1.86 4.90 12.45
N GLU A 262 -1.73 3.69 11.89
CA GLU A 262 -1.55 2.42 12.60
C GLU A 262 -0.34 2.42 13.54
N ASP A 263 0.82 2.89 13.09
CA ASP A 263 2.05 2.83 13.89
C ASP A 263 1.99 3.83 15.05
N THR A 264 1.30 4.97 14.85
CA THR A 264 1.03 5.92 15.93
C THR A 264 0.10 5.31 16.97
N TYR A 265 -0.98 4.64 16.55
CA TYR A 265 -1.90 3.94 17.45
C TYR A 265 -1.20 2.85 18.28
N ILE A 266 -0.39 2.00 17.64
CA ILE A 266 0.39 0.95 18.32
C ILE A 266 1.34 1.57 19.35
N ARG A 267 2.04 2.64 18.98
CA ARG A 267 3.00 3.31 19.88
C ARG A 267 2.30 3.87 21.12
N GLU A 268 1.14 4.48 20.98
CA GLU A 268 0.38 4.99 22.14
C GLU A 268 -0.13 3.84 23.01
N ILE A 269 -0.63 2.73 22.44
CA ILE A 269 -1.00 1.53 23.24
C ILE A 269 0.20 1.01 24.04
N LYS A 270 1.36 0.87 23.40
CA LYS A 270 2.60 0.42 24.05
C LYS A 270 3.05 1.35 25.18
N ARG A 271 2.71 2.63 25.12
CA ARG A 271 3.00 3.60 26.20
C ARG A 271 2.16 3.34 27.45
N TYR A 272 0.90 2.91 27.28
CA TYR A 272 0.02 2.51 28.39
C TYR A 272 0.26 1.09 28.91
N LEU A 273 1.13 0.31 28.25
CA LEU A 273 1.58 -1.02 28.70
C LEU A 273 2.78 -0.98 29.66
N ARG A 274 3.47 0.16 29.77
CA ARG A 274 4.63 0.38 30.63
C ARG A 274 4.25 1.13 31.90
#